data_AF-A0A951QSB6-F1
#
_entry.id   AF-A0A951QSB6-F1
#
_cell.length_a   1.000
_cell.length_b   1.000
_cell.length_c   1.000
_cell.angle_alpha   90.00
_cell.angle_beta   90.00
_cell.angle_gamma   90.00
#
_symmetry.space_group_name_H-M   'P 1'
#
loop_
_entity.id
_entity.type
_entity.pdbx_description
1 polymer ?
#
loop_
_entity_poly.entity_id
_entity_poly.type
_entity_poly.pdbx_seq_one_letter_code
_entity_poly.pdbx_strand_id
1 'polypeptide(L)'
;MFRAKSRQYYRSNLGNIILPPTICVKFNGIGEHTFEIYCDSRHLHWFQRFLSDQEIKKSSKNQHSSSLFTLRSGRIGWQEGKGKGVRGSAATAVPWNLHHLTLHCAVDTRLWTDEGTKLVIEEKTEDIAKNITKAKEKGELNDKQLADIKRQKSTLAKINNPFPRPSKPLYKSQSHILVGVSLGLEKPATVAVVDVISGKVLTYRSFKQLLGDNYKLLNRQRQQKQALSHARQIAQTQAAPTNEYGDSELGQYIDRLLAKEIIAIAQKYSAGSIVLPKLDGMREQINSEIQTKAEEKCPECIEAQKNYAKQYRRSVNQWSYSRLIENIESQAAKARIALEESKQPIRGSPQDKAKELVFAAYKSRKKS
;
A
#
# COMPACT_ATOMS: atom_id res chain seq x y z
N MET A 1 14.60 25.42 -3.75
CA MET A 1 13.78 25.23 -4.96
C MET A 1 14.44 24.13 -5.76
N PHE A 2 13.92 22.91 -5.63
CA PHE A 2 14.41 21.75 -6.37
C PHE A 2 14.20 21.98 -7.87
N ARG A 3 15.28 21.87 -8.66
CA ARG A 3 15.22 21.94 -10.13
C ARG A 3 15.71 20.61 -10.67
N ALA A 4 14.81 19.87 -11.29
CA ALA A 4 15.14 18.67 -12.05
C ALA A 4 15.26 19.05 -13.54
N LYS A 5 16.10 18.31 -14.27
CA LYS A 5 16.03 18.17 -15.73
C LYS A 5 16.13 16.68 -16.04
N SER A 6 15.27 16.18 -16.93
CA SER A 6 15.41 14.81 -17.47
C SER A 6 16.27 14.85 -18.72
N ARG A 7 17.30 14.00 -18.81
CA ARG A 7 17.87 13.61 -20.10
C ARG A 7 17.20 12.32 -20.54
N GLN A 8 16.43 12.36 -21.63
CA GLN A 8 16.00 11.14 -22.31
C GLN A 8 17.07 10.79 -23.35
N TYR A 9 17.81 9.71 -23.13
CA TYR A 9 18.63 9.11 -24.18
C TYR A 9 17.77 8.13 -24.98
N TYR A 10 17.68 8.32 -26.30
CA TYR A 10 17.14 7.31 -27.22
C TYR A 10 18.20 6.90 -28.24
N ARG A 11 18.47 5.58 -28.24
CA ARG A 11 19.10 4.71 -29.26
C ARG A 11 20.41 5.18 -29.90
N SER A 12 21.52 4.60 -29.47
CA SER A 12 22.69 4.34 -30.34
C SER A 12 22.55 2.96 -30.99
N ASN A 13 22.90 2.85 -32.27
CA ASN A 13 22.76 1.66 -33.13
C ASN A 13 23.73 0.49 -32.80
N LEU A 14 24.05 0.27 -31.53
CA LEU A 14 24.95 -0.81 -31.10
C LEU A 14 24.42 -1.45 -29.82
N GLY A 15 23.68 -2.56 -29.95
CA GLY A 15 23.28 -3.43 -28.85
C GLY A 15 22.29 -2.82 -27.85
N ASN A 16 21.14 -3.44 -27.66
CA ASN A 16 20.07 -2.98 -26.77
C ASN A 16 20.50 -2.96 -25.29
N ILE A 17 21.20 -1.91 -24.85
CA ILE A 17 21.33 -1.53 -23.44
C ILE A 17 20.36 -0.39 -23.21
N ILE A 18 19.17 -0.70 -22.69
CA ILE A 18 18.24 0.32 -22.21
C ILE A 18 18.84 0.87 -20.92
N LEU A 19 19.58 1.97 -21.03
CA LEU A 19 20.08 2.65 -19.84
C LEU A 19 18.87 3.19 -19.05
N PRO A 20 18.82 2.94 -17.75
CA PRO A 20 17.76 3.44 -16.88
C PRO A 20 17.75 4.97 -16.85
N PRO A 21 16.58 5.59 -16.68
CA PRO A 21 16.44 7.04 -16.76
C PRO A 21 17.20 7.71 -15.61
N THR A 22 18.08 8.65 -15.95
CA THR A 22 18.80 9.48 -14.96
C THR A 22 18.15 10.85 -14.84
N ILE A 23 18.15 11.38 -13.62
CA ILE A 23 17.60 12.70 -13.30
C ILE A 23 18.73 13.57 -12.79
N CYS A 24 18.91 14.73 -13.41
CA CYS A 24 19.86 15.73 -12.92
C CYS A 24 19.13 16.69 -11.98
N VAL A 25 19.61 16.80 -10.75
CA VAL A 25 19.00 17.65 -9.73
C VAL A 25 20.00 18.64 -9.15
N LYS A 26 19.48 19.83 -8.82
CA LYS A 26 20.21 20.86 -8.05
C LYS A 26 19.46 21.16 -6.77
N PHE A 27 20.19 21.21 -5.66
CA PHE A 27 19.67 21.54 -4.35
C PHE A 27 20.02 22.96 -3.96
N ASN A 28 19.13 23.62 -3.22
CA ASN A 28 19.46 24.90 -2.61
C ASN A 28 20.53 24.68 -1.54
N GLY A 29 21.55 25.56 -1.50
CA GLY A 29 22.70 25.46 -0.59
C GLY A 29 23.95 24.85 -1.25
N ILE A 30 23.78 24.01 -2.28
CA ILE A 30 24.87 23.37 -3.03
C ILE A 30 24.64 23.49 -4.55
N GLY A 31 24.12 24.64 -5.00
CA GLY A 31 23.62 24.84 -6.37
C GLY A 31 24.67 24.81 -7.48
N GLU A 32 25.95 24.90 -7.10
CA GLU A 32 27.11 24.72 -7.98
C GLU A 32 27.24 23.28 -8.46
N HIS A 33 26.88 22.33 -7.59
CA HIS A 33 26.94 20.91 -7.90
C HIS A 33 25.64 20.44 -8.57
N THR A 34 25.81 19.60 -9.59
CA THR A 34 24.71 18.90 -10.24
C THR A 34 24.84 17.43 -9.89
N PHE A 35 23.79 16.85 -9.32
CA PHE A 35 23.77 15.43 -8.98
C PHE A 35 23.03 14.68 -10.06
N GLU A 36 23.65 13.65 -10.61
CA GLU A 36 22.98 12.67 -11.45
C GLU A 36 22.48 11.55 -10.55
N ILE A 37 21.17 11.37 -10.52
CA ILE A 37 20.51 10.41 -9.65
C ILE A 37 19.84 9.38 -10.53
N TYR A 38 20.20 8.13 -10.28
CA TYR A 38 19.54 6.99 -10.87
C TYR A 38 18.08 6.94 -10.41
N CYS A 39 17.15 6.88 -11.36
CA CYS A 39 15.75 6.71 -11.06
C CYS A 39 15.26 5.37 -11.58
N ASP A 40 14.74 4.52 -10.69
CA ASP A 40 13.99 3.34 -11.11
C ASP A 40 12.74 3.77 -11.91
N SER A 41 12.44 3.01 -12.96
CA SER A 41 11.20 3.07 -13.76
C SER A 41 9.94 3.29 -12.91
N ARG A 42 9.87 2.67 -11.74
CA ARG A 42 8.74 2.80 -10.79
C ARG A 42 8.53 4.21 -10.27
N HIS A 43 9.56 5.05 -10.22
CA HIS A 43 9.49 6.41 -9.67
C HIS A 43 9.54 7.49 -10.76
N LEU A 44 9.96 7.14 -11.98
CA LEU A 44 10.16 8.07 -13.09
C LEU A 44 8.96 8.99 -13.35
N HIS A 45 7.76 8.42 -13.33
CA HIS A 45 6.52 9.14 -13.62
C HIS A 45 6.28 10.34 -12.68
N TRP A 46 6.71 10.25 -11.42
CA TRP A 46 6.60 11.37 -10.47
C TRP A 46 7.47 12.56 -10.89
N PHE A 47 8.69 12.28 -11.36
CA PHE A 47 9.63 13.31 -11.77
C PHE A 47 9.30 13.89 -13.13
N GLN A 48 8.86 13.06 -14.09
CA GLN A 48 8.32 13.54 -15.37
C GLN A 48 7.18 14.53 -15.13
N ARG A 49 6.26 14.19 -14.23
CA ARG A 49 5.16 15.10 -13.90
C ARG A 49 5.62 16.40 -13.28
N PHE A 50 6.56 16.34 -12.34
CA PHE A 50 7.12 17.53 -11.73
C PHE A 50 7.82 18.44 -12.75
N LEU A 51 8.52 17.86 -13.74
CA LEU A 51 9.14 18.60 -14.84
C LEU A 51 8.10 19.32 -15.69
N SER A 52 7.04 18.62 -16.10
CA SER A 52 5.94 19.24 -16.85
C SER A 52 5.30 20.39 -16.07
N ASP A 53 5.04 20.21 -14.78
CA ASP A 53 4.49 21.27 -13.93
C ASP A 53 5.43 22.50 -13.86
N GLN A 54 6.75 22.29 -13.82
CA GLN A 54 7.75 23.37 -13.85
C GLN A 54 7.78 24.12 -15.18
N GLU A 55 7.67 23.40 -16.30
CA GLU A 55 7.63 23.99 -17.65
C GLU A 55 6.36 24.80 -17.87
N ILE A 56 5.21 24.28 -17.44
CA ILE A 56 3.93 24.99 -17.48
C ILE A 56 3.99 26.26 -16.62
N LYS A 57 4.57 26.19 -15.42
CA LYS A 57 4.75 27.37 -14.57
C LYS A 57 5.67 28.43 -15.21
N LYS A 58 6.73 28.01 -15.89
CA LYS A 58 7.67 28.93 -16.56
C LYS A 58 7.03 29.61 -17.77
N SER A 59 6.36 28.84 -18.63
CA SER A 59 5.68 29.35 -19.84
C SER A 59 4.55 30.33 -19.51
N SER A 60 3.79 30.06 -18.43
CA SER A 60 2.70 30.92 -17.93
C SER A 60 3.16 32.11 -17.06
N LYS A 61 4.45 32.50 -17.09
CA LYS A 61 4.99 33.63 -16.29
C LYS A 61 4.68 33.51 -14.77
N ASN A 62 4.70 32.29 -14.22
CA ASN A 62 4.42 31.99 -12.80
C ASN A 62 2.98 32.27 -12.34
N GLN A 63 2.00 32.16 -13.23
CA GLN A 63 0.58 32.23 -12.88
C GLN A 63 0.11 31.03 -12.05
N HIS A 64 0.77 29.87 -12.15
CA HIS A 64 0.46 28.71 -11.33
C HIS A 64 1.19 28.72 -9.97
N SER A 65 0.50 28.25 -8.94
CA SER A 65 1.08 28.10 -7.60
C SER A 65 2.00 26.87 -7.52
N SER A 66 3.25 27.04 -7.10
CA SER A 66 4.14 25.90 -6.77
C SER A 66 3.64 25.07 -5.60
N SER A 67 2.65 25.58 -4.86
CA SER A 67 2.00 24.83 -3.79
C SER A 67 1.17 23.65 -4.33
N LEU A 68 0.89 23.59 -5.63
CA LEU A 68 0.17 22.51 -6.31
C LEU A 68 1.10 21.54 -7.09
N PHE A 69 2.41 21.58 -6.84
CA PHE A 69 3.33 20.57 -7.36
C PHE A 69 3.18 19.23 -6.63
N THR A 70 3.22 18.14 -7.38
CA THR A 70 3.19 16.75 -6.88
C THR A 70 4.36 16.46 -5.93
N LEU A 71 5.57 16.85 -6.32
CA LEU A 71 6.77 16.72 -5.48
C LEU A 71 6.82 17.85 -4.44
N ARG A 72 6.74 17.48 -3.16
CA ARG A 72 6.70 18.41 -2.02
C ARG A 72 8.08 18.74 -1.49
N SER A 73 8.95 17.74 -1.41
CA SER A 73 10.33 17.91 -0.95
C SER A 73 11.23 16.86 -1.57
N GLY A 74 12.52 17.19 -1.65
CA GLY A 74 13.60 16.29 -2.01
C GLY A 74 14.77 16.57 -1.08
N ARG A 75 15.33 15.54 -0.45
CA ARG A 75 16.49 15.61 0.45
C ARG A 75 17.50 14.55 0.06
N ILE A 76 18.77 14.91 0.04
CA ILE A 76 19.86 13.93 -0.07
C ILE A 76 20.18 13.45 1.35
N GLY A 77 20.18 12.14 1.55
CA GLY A 77 20.69 11.49 2.75
C GLY A 77 21.99 10.75 2.45
N TRP A 78 22.90 10.73 3.41
CA TRP A 78 24.00 9.77 3.45
C TRP A 78 23.50 8.51 4.15
N GLN A 79 23.55 7.37 3.46
CA GLN A 79 23.15 6.09 4.01
C GLN A 79 24.34 5.12 4.05
N GLU A 80 24.61 4.57 5.22
CA GLU A 80 25.55 3.46 5.37
C GLU A 80 24.98 2.19 4.73
N GLY A 81 25.75 1.61 3.82
CA GLY A 81 25.45 0.36 3.16
C GLY A 81 25.64 -0.82 4.11
N LYS A 82 24.84 -1.87 3.92
CA LYS A 82 24.93 -3.12 4.71
C LYS A 82 26.10 -4.03 4.30
N GLY A 83 27.05 -3.52 3.53
CA GLY A 83 28.19 -4.29 3.09
C GLY A 83 29.11 -4.56 4.27
N LYS A 84 29.13 -5.79 4.79
CA LYS A 84 30.34 -6.28 5.47
C LYS A 84 31.45 -6.12 4.43
N GLY A 85 32.45 -5.29 4.73
CA GLY A 85 33.64 -5.16 3.89
C GLY A 85 34.06 -6.55 3.43
N VAL A 86 34.33 -6.72 2.13
CA VAL A 86 34.77 -7.98 1.54
C VAL A 86 35.74 -8.63 2.53
N ARG A 87 35.36 -9.79 3.09
CA ARG A 87 36.20 -10.54 4.02
C ARG A 87 37.52 -10.81 3.30
N GLY A 88 38.56 -10.05 3.62
CA GLY A 88 39.84 -10.14 2.93
C GLY A 88 40.85 -9.04 3.24
N SER A 89 40.45 -7.78 3.46
CA SER A 89 41.41 -6.75 3.88
C SER A 89 40.74 -5.61 4.66
N ALA A 90 40.93 -5.62 5.98
CA ALA A 90 40.49 -4.53 6.86
C ALA A 90 41.27 -3.21 6.65
N ALA A 91 42.21 -3.16 5.69
CA ALA A 91 43.09 -2.01 5.44
C ALA A 91 42.76 -1.21 4.16
N THR A 92 41.80 -1.62 3.33
CA THR A 92 41.55 -0.98 2.02
C THR A 92 40.06 -0.90 1.64
N ALA A 93 39.14 -0.91 2.61
CA ALA A 93 37.75 -0.59 2.34
C ALA A 93 37.59 0.93 2.26
N VAL A 94 37.56 1.47 1.05
CA VAL A 94 37.53 2.92 0.89
C VAL A 94 36.16 3.47 1.33
N PRO A 95 36.11 4.53 2.17
CA PRO A 95 34.87 4.97 2.83
C PRO A 95 33.70 5.27 1.88
N TRP A 96 33.99 5.67 0.65
CA TRP A 96 32.99 5.94 -0.40
C TRP A 96 32.29 4.70 -0.94
N ASN A 97 32.79 3.48 -0.68
CA ASN A 97 32.10 2.23 -1.02
C ASN A 97 31.20 1.72 0.11
N LEU A 98 31.37 2.26 1.33
CA LEU A 98 30.56 1.90 2.49
C LEU A 98 29.27 2.72 2.54
N HIS A 99 29.30 3.96 2.06
CA HIS A 99 28.15 4.85 2.11
C HIS A 99 27.68 5.24 0.71
N HIS A 100 26.37 5.32 0.53
CA HIS A 100 25.77 5.77 -0.72
C HIS A 100 24.83 6.94 -0.46
N LEU A 101 24.73 7.83 -1.44
CA LEU A 101 23.80 8.95 -1.43
C LEU A 101 22.41 8.45 -1.83
N THR A 102 21.41 8.75 -1.01
CA THR A 102 20.01 8.44 -1.29
C THR A 102 19.19 9.71 -1.45
N LEU A 103 18.27 9.69 -2.42
CA LEU A 103 17.31 10.77 -2.61
C LEU A 103 15.99 10.40 -1.94
N HIS A 104 15.66 11.10 -0.86
CA HIS A 104 14.35 11.01 -0.23
C HIS A 104 13.42 12.07 -0.81
N CYS A 105 12.32 11.62 -1.40
CA CYS A 105 11.29 12.48 -1.97
C CYS A 105 9.95 12.30 -1.25
N ALA A 106 9.31 13.41 -0.92
CA ALA A 106 7.91 13.41 -0.47
C ALA A 106 7.00 13.82 -1.62
N VAL A 107 6.01 12.99 -1.93
CA VAL A 107 5.04 13.21 -3.01
C VAL A 107 3.64 13.27 -2.43
N ASP A 108 2.86 14.29 -2.82
CA ASP A 108 1.43 14.32 -2.54
C ASP A 108 0.68 13.70 -3.72
N THR A 109 0.14 12.51 -3.50
CA THR A 109 -0.55 11.72 -4.53
C THR A 109 -1.92 12.32 -4.90
N ARG A 110 -2.50 13.19 -4.06
CA ARG A 110 -3.77 13.88 -4.37
C ARG A 110 -3.61 14.86 -5.52
N LEU A 111 -2.43 15.45 -5.66
CA LEU A 111 -2.06 16.36 -6.75
C LEU A 111 -1.77 15.64 -8.06
N TRP A 112 -2.10 14.35 -8.17
CA TRP A 112 -1.99 13.61 -9.42
C TRP A 112 -3.22 13.77 -10.30
N THR A 113 -4.40 13.97 -9.70
CA THR A 113 -5.69 14.03 -10.42
C THR A 113 -6.33 15.40 -10.26
N ASP A 114 -7.23 15.76 -11.17
CA ASP A 114 -7.94 17.05 -11.10
C ASP A 114 -8.80 17.14 -9.84
N GLU A 115 -9.52 16.07 -9.52
CA GLU A 115 -10.43 16.02 -8.38
C GLU A 115 -9.68 16.04 -7.05
N GLY A 116 -8.54 15.35 -6.97
CA GLY A 116 -7.67 15.43 -5.80
C GLY A 116 -7.02 16.81 -5.66
N THR A 117 -6.69 17.46 -6.78
CA THR A 117 -6.18 18.83 -6.79
C THR A 117 -7.24 19.82 -6.29
N LYS A 118 -8.52 19.64 -6.65
CA LYS A 118 -9.63 20.47 -6.13
C LYS A 118 -9.75 20.41 -4.61
N LEU A 119 -9.68 19.22 -4.02
CA LEU A 119 -9.69 19.07 -2.56
C LEU A 119 -8.52 19.83 -1.89
N VAL A 120 -7.31 19.74 -2.48
CA VAL A 120 -6.14 20.46 -1.95
C VAL A 120 -6.26 21.97 -2.14
N ILE A 121 -6.93 22.42 -3.22
CA ILE A 121 -7.25 23.83 -3.43
C ILE A 121 -8.20 24.31 -2.32
N GLU A 122 -9.31 23.61 -2.09
CA GLU A 122 -10.30 23.93 -1.05
C GLU A 122 -9.65 24.03 0.34
N GLU A 123 -8.94 22.98 0.77
CA GLU A 123 -8.19 22.94 2.05
C GLU A 123 -7.29 24.19 2.21
N LYS A 124 -6.54 24.53 1.15
CA LYS A 124 -5.62 25.68 1.19
C LYS A 124 -6.31 27.02 1.14
N THR A 125 -7.40 27.15 0.40
CA THR A 125 -8.17 28.39 0.36
C THR A 125 -8.77 28.68 1.73
N GLU A 126 -9.26 27.67 2.43
CA GLU A 126 -9.73 27.79 3.81
C GLU A 126 -8.61 28.18 4.78
N ASP A 127 -7.46 27.51 4.70
CA ASP A 127 -6.31 27.82 5.55
C ASP A 127 -5.81 29.25 5.34
N ILE A 128 -5.73 29.70 4.07
CA ILE A 128 -5.37 31.08 3.73
C ILE A 128 -6.43 32.05 4.27
N ALA A 129 -7.72 31.74 4.11
CA ALA A 129 -8.79 32.59 4.62
C ALA A 129 -8.72 32.73 6.15
N LYS A 130 -8.55 31.62 6.87
CA LYS A 130 -8.35 31.59 8.33
C LYS A 130 -7.12 32.40 8.78
N ASN A 131 -6.04 32.35 8.01
CA ASN A 131 -4.84 33.13 8.33
C ASN A 131 -5.05 34.63 8.09
N ILE A 132 -5.78 35.00 7.02
CA ILE A 132 -6.11 36.39 6.72
C ILE A 132 -7.07 36.96 7.80
N THR A 133 -8.07 36.21 8.24
CA THR A 133 -8.99 36.67 9.31
C THR A 133 -8.25 36.85 10.63
N LYS A 134 -7.46 35.85 11.05
CA LYS A 134 -6.63 35.95 12.26
C LYS A 134 -5.62 37.09 12.23
N ALA A 135 -5.09 37.42 11.05
CA ALA A 135 -4.21 38.57 10.91
C ALA A 135 -5.00 39.88 11.09
N LYS A 136 -6.17 40.01 10.48
CA LYS A 136 -7.03 41.21 10.61
C LYS A 136 -7.58 41.43 12.01
N GLU A 137 -7.83 40.37 12.78
CA GLU A 137 -8.31 40.44 14.17
C GLU A 137 -7.27 41.06 15.14
N LYS A 138 -5.99 41.08 14.77
CA LYS A 138 -4.90 41.57 15.64
C LYS A 138 -4.76 43.10 15.68
N GLY A 139 -5.67 43.86 15.07
CA GLY A 139 -5.65 45.33 15.12
C GLY A 139 -4.59 45.94 14.19
N GLU A 140 -3.73 46.83 14.71
CA GLU A 140 -2.69 47.50 13.92
C GLU A 140 -1.66 46.49 13.38
N LEU A 141 -1.65 46.35 12.06
CA LEU A 141 -0.80 45.41 11.35
C LEU A 141 0.58 46.01 11.08
N ASN A 142 1.62 45.26 11.45
CA ASN A 142 3.01 45.60 11.09
C ASN A 142 3.22 45.45 9.56
N ASP A 143 4.12 46.22 8.96
CA ASP A 143 4.55 46.11 7.56
C ASP A 143 4.86 44.67 7.12
N LYS A 144 5.47 43.86 8.00
CA LYS A 144 5.72 42.44 7.76
C LYS A 144 4.41 41.64 7.59
N GLN A 145 3.41 41.93 8.42
CA GLN A 145 2.10 41.27 8.36
C GLN A 145 1.30 41.71 7.13
N LEU A 146 1.40 42.99 6.74
CA LEU A 146 0.81 43.49 5.49
C LEU A 146 1.44 42.84 4.25
N ALA A 147 2.78 42.69 4.24
CA ALA A 147 3.49 41.98 3.18
C ALA A 147 3.08 40.50 3.10
N ASP A 148 2.91 39.84 4.24
CA ASP A 148 2.45 38.45 4.31
C ASP A 148 1.01 38.29 3.82
N ILE A 149 0.09 39.20 4.19
CA ILE A 149 -1.29 39.20 3.67
C ILE A 149 -1.28 39.40 2.14
N LYS A 150 -0.45 40.32 1.62
CA LYS A 150 -0.30 40.53 0.17
C LYS A 150 0.21 39.26 -0.52
N ARG A 151 1.18 38.56 0.08
CA ARG A 151 1.68 37.28 -0.42
C ARG A 151 0.61 36.18 -0.40
N GLN A 152 -0.19 36.11 0.65
CA GLN A 152 -1.29 35.14 0.78
C GLN A 152 -2.38 35.39 -0.28
N LYS A 153 -2.79 36.65 -0.48
CA LYS A 153 -3.72 37.04 -1.55
C LYS A 153 -3.19 36.67 -2.95
N SER A 154 -1.91 36.95 -3.22
CA SER A 154 -1.27 36.54 -4.48
C SER A 154 -1.24 35.03 -4.64
N THR A 155 -1.04 34.28 -3.55
CA THR A 155 -1.05 32.82 -3.57
C THR A 155 -2.44 32.28 -3.87
N LEU A 156 -3.49 32.86 -3.29
CA LEU A 156 -4.88 32.49 -3.53
C LEU A 156 -5.25 32.66 -5.01
N ALA A 157 -4.90 33.80 -5.62
CA ALA A 157 -5.11 34.03 -7.04
C ALA A 157 -4.42 32.96 -7.93
N LYS A 158 -3.22 32.52 -7.55
CA LYS A 158 -2.45 31.50 -8.30
C LYS A 158 -2.92 30.07 -8.07
N ILE A 159 -3.59 29.78 -6.95
CA ILE A 159 -4.11 28.45 -6.64
C ILE A 159 -5.35 28.14 -7.49
N ASN A 160 -6.12 29.16 -7.86
CA ASN A 160 -7.29 29.04 -8.75
C ASN A 160 -6.94 28.72 -10.21
N ASN A 161 -5.65 28.71 -10.57
CA ASN A 161 -5.16 28.25 -11.86
C ASN A 161 -4.36 26.94 -11.67
N PRO A 162 -5.04 25.78 -11.58
CA PRO A 162 -4.36 24.50 -11.38
C PRO A 162 -3.55 24.07 -12.61
N PHE A 163 -2.60 23.16 -12.40
CA PHE A 163 -1.95 22.46 -13.50
C PHE A 163 -2.94 21.47 -14.15
N PRO A 164 -2.89 21.24 -15.47
CA PRO A 164 -3.80 20.33 -16.17
C PRO A 164 -3.53 18.88 -15.76
N ARG A 165 -4.46 18.19 -15.10
CA ARG A 165 -4.23 16.82 -14.59
C ARG A 165 -5.20 15.84 -15.25
N PRO A 166 -4.91 14.52 -15.23
CA PRO A 166 -5.90 13.54 -15.63
C PRO A 166 -7.09 13.57 -14.65
N SER A 167 -8.30 13.52 -15.19
CA SER A 167 -9.50 13.28 -14.40
C SER A 167 -9.50 11.83 -13.91
N LYS A 168 -9.76 11.67 -12.61
CA LYS A 168 -10.07 10.39 -11.98
C LYS A 168 -11.09 10.65 -10.88
N PRO A 169 -12.34 10.19 -11.06
CA PRO A 169 -13.41 10.50 -10.12
C PRO A 169 -13.03 10.02 -8.71
N LEU A 170 -13.34 10.87 -7.73
CA LEU A 170 -13.20 10.48 -6.33
C LEU A 170 -14.12 9.30 -6.05
N TYR A 171 -13.65 8.41 -5.18
CA TYR A 171 -14.44 7.28 -4.74
C TYR A 171 -15.73 7.77 -4.07
N LYS A 172 -16.88 7.42 -4.67
CA LYS A 172 -18.21 7.64 -4.10
C LYS A 172 -18.76 6.31 -3.66
N SER A 173 -18.90 6.15 -2.35
CA SER A 173 -19.37 4.91 -1.75
C SER A 173 -20.90 4.87 -1.65
N GLN A 174 -21.43 3.67 -1.72
CA GLN A 174 -22.84 3.33 -1.52
C GLN A 174 -22.94 2.61 -0.18
N SER A 175 -23.54 3.28 0.81
CA SER A 175 -23.59 2.81 2.20
C SER A 175 -24.26 1.43 2.38
N HIS A 176 -25.10 1.02 1.43
CA HIS A 176 -25.82 -0.26 1.45
C HIS A 176 -25.05 -1.43 0.84
N ILE A 177 -23.97 -1.17 0.09
CA ILE A 177 -23.11 -2.23 -0.48
C ILE A 177 -21.93 -2.44 0.45
N LEU A 178 -21.79 -3.64 0.99
CA LEU A 178 -20.72 -4.00 1.90
C LEU A 178 -19.91 -5.17 1.34
N VAL A 179 -18.61 -5.18 1.64
CA VAL A 179 -17.69 -6.25 1.22
C VAL A 179 -17.24 -7.03 2.45
N GLY A 180 -17.68 -8.27 2.59
CA GLY A 180 -17.23 -9.17 3.66
C GLY A 180 -16.01 -9.96 3.24
N VAL A 181 -14.99 -9.99 4.09
CA VAL A 181 -13.81 -10.85 3.91
C VAL A 181 -13.86 -11.95 4.97
N SER A 182 -14.03 -13.20 4.56
CA SER A 182 -13.87 -14.33 5.48
C SER A 182 -12.45 -14.87 5.42
N LEU A 183 -11.89 -15.20 6.57
CA LEU A 183 -10.58 -15.83 6.70
C LEU A 183 -10.75 -17.30 7.09
N GLY A 184 -10.05 -18.20 6.40
CA GLY A 184 -10.15 -19.65 6.62
C GLY A 184 -8.80 -20.35 6.45
N LEU A 185 -8.71 -21.61 6.89
CA LEU A 185 -7.44 -22.34 6.90
C LEU A 185 -7.03 -22.77 5.48
N GLU A 186 -7.92 -23.43 4.75
CA GLU A 186 -7.64 -23.89 3.38
C GLU A 186 -7.64 -22.75 2.35
N LYS A 187 -8.60 -21.82 2.51
CA LYS A 187 -8.77 -20.64 1.68
C LYS A 187 -8.51 -19.40 2.55
N PRO A 188 -7.29 -18.83 2.51
CA PRO A 188 -6.88 -17.77 3.44
C PRO A 188 -7.78 -16.54 3.43
N ALA A 189 -8.39 -16.24 2.28
CA ALA A 189 -9.37 -15.18 2.13
C ALA A 189 -10.44 -15.57 1.10
N THR A 190 -11.70 -15.31 1.43
CA THR A 190 -12.84 -15.36 0.49
C THR A 190 -13.64 -14.07 0.66
N VAL A 191 -14.07 -13.47 -0.44
CA VAL A 191 -14.77 -12.19 -0.44
C VAL A 191 -16.21 -12.38 -0.90
N ALA A 192 -17.15 -11.73 -0.21
CA ALA A 192 -18.54 -11.58 -0.63
C ALA A 192 -18.89 -10.11 -0.74
N VAL A 193 -19.52 -9.70 -1.85
CA VAL A 193 -20.08 -8.36 -2.00
C VAL A 193 -21.58 -8.47 -1.86
N VAL A 194 -22.17 -7.76 -0.91
CA VAL A 194 -23.57 -7.90 -0.53
C VAL A 194 -24.23 -6.53 -0.57
N ASP A 195 -25.39 -6.46 -1.22
CA ASP A 195 -26.33 -5.37 -1.01
C ASP A 195 -27.21 -5.72 0.18
N VAL A 196 -27.06 -4.93 1.24
CA VAL A 196 -27.68 -5.20 2.52
C VAL A 196 -29.16 -4.81 2.56
N ILE A 197 -29.61 -3.91 1.68
CA ILE A 197 -31.03 -3.54 1.58
C ILE A 197 -31.80 -4.68 0.92
N SER A 198 -31.33 -5.17 -0.22
CA SER A 198 -31.98 -6.29 -0.92
C SER A 198 -31.68 -7.65 -0.28
N GLY A 199 -30.67 -7.73 0.59
CA GLY A 199 -30.18 -8.98 1.18
C GLY A 199 -29.51 -9.91 0.16
N LYS A 200 -29.23 -9.41 -1.06
CA LYS A 200 -28.68 -10.20 -2.17
C LYS A 200 -27.16 -10.09 -2.22
N VAL A 201 -26.52 -11.20 -2.51
CA VAL A 201 -25.08 -11.23 -2.77
C VAL A 201 -24.85 -10.91 -4.25
N LEU A 202 -24.11 -9.83 -4.52
CA LEU A 202 -23.77 -9.39 -5.88
C LEU A 202 -22.71 -10.30 -6.49
N THR A 203 -21.69 -10.69 -5.70
CA THR A 203 -20.67 -11.63 -6.16
C THR A 203 -19.95 -12.30 -5.00
N TYR A 204 -19.46 -13.51 -5.26
CA TYR A 204 -18.41 -14.13 -4.47
C TYR A 204 -17.09 -14.12 -5.24
N ARG A 205 -15.98 -14.02 -4.51
CA ARG A 205 -14.62 -14.18 -5.03
C ARG A 205 -13.85 -15.13 -4.14
N SER A 206 -13.47 -16.26 -4.70
CA SER A 206 -12.61 -17.22 -4.04
C SER A 206 -11.15 -16.75 -4.05
N PHE A 207 -10.33 -17.30 -3.15
CA PHE A 207 -8.89 -17.05 -3.12
C PHE A 207 -8.19 -17.19 -4.49
N LYS A 208 -8.58 -18.20 -5.27
CA LYS A 208 -8.05 -18.42 -6.62
C LYS A 208 -8.45 -17.31 -7.58
N GLN A 209 -9.68 -16.81 -7.49
CA GLN A 209 -10.18 -15.68 -8.29
C GLN A 209 -9.55 -14.35 -7.86
N LEU A 210 -9.23 -14.18 -6.58
CA LEU A 210 -8.53 -13.00 -6.08
C LEU A 210 -7.10 -12.93 -6.61
N LEU A 211 -6.39 -14.06 -6.69
CA LEU A 211 -5.00 -14.06 -7.19
C LEU A 211 -4.89 -14.17 -8.71
N GLY A 212 -5.89 -14.73 -9.39
CA GLY A 212 -5.86 -14.96 -10.83
C GLY A 212 -4.60 -15.74 -11.24
N ASP A 213 -3.84 -15.20 -12.18
CA ASP A 213 -2.59 -15.80 -12.69
C ASP A 213 -1.50 -15.92 -11.61
N ASN A 214 -1.53 -15.03 -10.61
CA ASN A 214 -0.59 -15.05 -9.49
C ASN A 214 -0.84 -16.19 -8.51
N TYR A 215 -1.90 -16.99 -8.70
CA TYR A 215 -2.17 -18.17 -7.88
C TYR A 215 -1.00 -19.18 -7.90
N LYS A 216 -0.23 -19.22 -8.99
CA LYS A 216 0.99 -20.07 -9.10
C LYS A 216 2.02 -19.74 -8.01
N LEU A 217 2.07 -18.48 -7.55
CA LEU A 217 2.98 -18.05 -6.49
C LEU A 217 2.64 -18.73 -5.15
N LEU A 218 1.36 -19.01 -4.89
CA LEU A 218 0.94 -19.74 -3.68
C LEU A 218 1.54 -21.15 -3.64
N ASN A 219 1.50 -21.87 -4.78
CA ASN A 219 2.06 -23.21 -4.87
C ASN A 219 3.58 -23.19 -4.64
N ARG A 220 4.27 -22.21 -5.23
CA ARG A 220 5.70 -21.98 -4.98
C ARG A 220 5.98 -21.71 -3.51
N GLN A 221 5.16 -20.88 -2.84
CA GLN A 221 5.30 -20.60 -1.41
C GLN A 221 5.18 -21.87 -0.57
N ARG A 222 4.19 -22.72 -0.88
CA ARG A 222 3.95 -23.98 -0.17
C ARG A 222 5.16 -24.91 -0.28
N GLN A 223 5.69 -25.08 -1.49
CA GLN A 223 6.88 -25.89 -1.74
C GLN A 223 8.10 -25.35 -1.00
N GLN A 224 8.33 -24.03 -1.03
CA GLN A 224 9.44 -23.40 -0.30
C GLN A 224 9.34 -23.62 1.21
N LYS A 225 8.15 -23.43 1.79
CA LYS A 225 7.93 -23.67 3.22
C LYS A 225 8.14 -25.14 3.60
N GLN A 226 7.68 -26.08 2.77
CA GLN A 226 7.87 -27.50 3.03
C GLN A 226 9.35 -27.89 2.98
N ALA A 227 10.07 -27.42 1.95
CA ALA A 227 11.51 -27.64 1.83
C ALA A 227 12.29 -27.04 3.02
N LEU A 228 11.96 -25.80 3.43
CA LEU A 228 12.56 -25.15 4.58
C LEU A 228 12.23 -25.87 5.90
N SER A 229 10.99 -26.36 6.06
CA SER A 229 10.61 -27.14 7.25
C SER A 229 11.41 -28.43 7.35
N HIS A 230 11.60 -29.13 6.22
CA HIS A 230 12.40 -30.35 6.17
C HIS A 230 13.87 -30.05 6.48
N ALA A 231 14.44 -29.00 5.87
CA ALA A 231 15.81 -28.56 6.16
C ALA A 231 16.00 -28.15 7.63
N ARG A 232 15.04 -27.44 8.24
CA ARG A 232 15.06 -27.11 9.67
C ARG A 232 15.02 -28.35 10.55
N GLN A 233 14.20 -29.34 10.21
CA GLN A 233 14.13 -30.60 10.96
C GLN A 233 15.47 -31.34 10.92
N ILE A 234 16.10 -31.45 9.74
CA ILE A 234 17.43 -32.04 9.60
C ILE A 234 18.47 -31.26 10.41
N ALA A 235 18.48 -29.93 10.30
CA ALA A 235 19.43 -29.07 11.01
C ALA A 235 19.28 -29.18 12.55
N GLN A 236 18.05 -29.32 13.05
CA GLN A 236 17.78 -29.57 14.47
C GLN A 236 18.30 -30.93 14.93
N THR A 237 18.13 -31.98 14.12
CA THR A 237 18.70 -33.31 14.43
C THR A 237 20.22 -33.35 14.35
N GLN A 238 20.83 -32.45 13.58
CA GLN A 238 22.29 -32.38 13.37
C GLN A 238 23.00 -31.33 14.25
N ALA A 239 22.29 -30.69 15.21
CA ALA A 239 22.83 -29.68 16.12
C ALA A 239 23.61 -28.53 15.42
N ALA A 240 23.14 -28.10 14.25
CA ALA A 240 23.81 -27.05 13.48
C ALA A 240 23.74 -25.67 14.20
N PRO A 241 24.86 -24.93 14.34
CA PRO A 241 24.94 -23.74 15.19
C PRO A 241 24.32 -22.45 14.61
N THR A 242 23.87 -22.44 13.36
CA THR A 242 23.33 -21.24 12.70
C THR A 242 22.05 -21.54 11.92
N ASN A 243 20.90 -21.25 12.53
CA ASN A 243 19.59 -21.29 11.87
C ASN A 243 19.34 -19.99 11.08
N GLU A 244 20.04 -19.79 9.97
CA GLU A 244 19.79 -18.67 9.04
C GLU A 244 18.70 -18.99 8.01
N TYR A 245 17.63 -19.69 8.42
CA TYR A 245 16.50 -19.98 7.54
C TYR A 245 15.50 -18.82 7.55
N GLY A 246 15.81 -17.77 6.80
CA GLY A 246 14.90 -16.63 6.60
C GLY A 246 13.60 -17.04 5.89
N ASP A 247 12.48 -16.54 6.38
CA ASP A 247 11.19 -16.73 5.69
C ASP A 247 11.18 -15.92 4.39
N SER A 248 10.82 -16.57 3.28
CA SER A 248 10.69 -15.89 1.98
C SER A 248 9.70 -14.72 2.04
N GLU A 249 10.08 -13.54 1.54
CA GLU A 249 9.20 -12.36 1.42
C GLU A 249 7.97 -12.60 0.52
N LEU A 250 7.97 -13.71 -0.22
CA LEU A 250 6.91 -14.11 -1.14
C LEU A 250 5.53 -14.17 -0.46
N GLY A 251 5.46 -14.56 0.82
CA GLY A 251 4.20 -14.51 1.57
C GLY A 251 3.65 -13.10 1.75
N GLN A 252 4.51 -12.14 2.10
CA GLN A 252 4.13 -10.74 2.23
C GLN A 252 3.71 -10.15 0.88
N TYR A 253 4.37 -10.58 -0.20
CA TYR A 253 4.00 -10.16 -1.54
C TYR A 253 2.60 -10.65 -1.94
N ILE A 254 2.25 -11.91 -1.63
CA ILE A 254 0.90 -12.44 -1.88
C ILE A 254 -0.14 -11.67 -1.04
N ASP A 255 0.15 -11.36 0.23
CA ASP A 255 -0.76 -10.54 1.06
C ASP A 255 -1.04 -9.17 0.43
N ARG A 256 -0.01 -8.50 -0.11
CA ARG A 256 -0.17 -7.22 -0.82
C ARG A 256 -1.02 -7.35 -2.08
N LEU A 257 -0.85 -8.45 -2.83
CA LEU A 257 -1.68 -8.73 -4.02
C LEU A 257 -3.14 -8.94 -3.64
N LEU A 258 -3.40 -9.73 -2.59
CA LEU A 258 -4.76 -9.97 -2.10
C LEU A 258 -5.41 -8.68 -1.63
N ALA A 259 -4.72 -7.90 -0.80
CA ALA A 259 -5.24 -6.62 -0.31
C ALA A 259 -5.57 -5.68 -1.49
N LYS A 260 -4.70 -5.59 -2.49
CA LYS A 260 -4.93 -4.78 -3.69
C LYS A 260 -6.21 -5.21 -4.43
N GLU A 261 -6.43 -6.50 -4.61
CA GLU A 261 -7.59 -7.03 -5.33
C GLU A 261 -8.89 -6.89 -4.51
N ILE A 262 -8.84 -7.03 -3.19
CA ILE A 262 -9.98 -6.77 -2.30
C ILE A 262 -10.42 -5.30 -2.41
N ILE A 263 -9.47 -4.36 -2.38
CA ILE A 263 -9.77 -2.93 -2.57
C ILE A 263 -10.31 -2.67 -3.98
N ALA A 264 -9.76 -3.30 -5.01
CA ALA A 264 -10.26 -3.15 -6.38
C ALA A 264 -11.71 -3.63 -6.52
N ILE A 265 -12.08 -4.73 -5.87
CA ILE A 265 -13.46 -5.22 -5.82
C ILE A 265 -14.36 -4.21 -5.09
N ALA A 266 -13.95 -3.73 -3.92
CA ALA A 266 -14.70 -2.72 -3.18
C ALA A 266 -14.92 -1.46 -4.03
N GLN A 267 -13.90 -1.01 -4.76
CA GLN A 267 -13.99 0.12 -5.67
C GLN A 267 -14.94 -0.12 -6.84
N LYS A 268 -14.87 -1.30 -7.46
CA LYS A 268 -15.70 -1.67 -8.60
C LYS A 268 -17.20 -1.64 -8.28
N TYR A 269 -17.57 -2.05 -7.06
CA TYR A 269 -18.96 -2.05 -6.61
C TYR A 269 -19.33 -0.83 -5.77
N SER A 270 -18.46 0.18 -5.69
CA SER A 270 -18.69 1.38 -4.88
C SER A 270 -19.10 1.05 -3.43
N ALA A 271 -18.49 0.06 -2.79
CA ALA A 271 -18.85 -0.37 -1.45
C ALA A 271 -18.71 0.73 -0.36
N GLY A 272 -19.69 0.82 0.54
CA GLY A 272 -19.70 1.67 1.72
C GLY A 272 -18.53 1.38 2.66
N SER A 273 -18.37 0.11 3.01
CA SER A 273 -17.31 -0.37 3.90
C SER A 273 -16.88 -1.80 3.57
N ILE A 274 -15.67 -2.14 3.99
CA ILE A 274 -15.14 -3.51 3.98
C ILE A 274 -15.21 -4.02 5.41
N VAL A 275 -15.85 -5.17 5.58
CA VAL A 275 -16.02 -5.82 6.87
C VAL A 275 -14.98 -6.93 7.01
N LEU A 276 -14.16 -6.82 8.05
CA LEU A 276 -13.11 -7.77 8.40
C LEU A 276 -13.49 -8.59 9.64
N PRO A 277 -13.01 -9.83 9.76
CA PRO A 277 -13.28 -10.64 10.93
C PRO A 277 -12.35 -10.25 12.07
N LYS A 278 -12.88 -10.19 13.28
CA LYS A 278 -12.06 -10.11 14.49
C LYS A 278 -11.16 -11.35 14.58
N LEU A 279 -9.90 -11.13 14.96
CA LEU A 279 -8.94 -12.22 15.13
C LEU A 279 -9.22 -13.07 16.37
N ASP A 280 -10.01 -12.56 17.31
CA ASP A 280 -10.46 -13.27 18.51
C ASP A 280 -11.26 -14.52 18.13
N GLY A 281 -10.74 -15.69 18.50
CA GLY A 281 -11.35 -16.98 18.19
C GLY A 281 -10.93 -17.59 16.84
N MET A 282 -10.03 -16.97 16.07
CA MET A 282 -9.52 -17.57 14.81
C MET A 282 -8.85 -18.92 15.02
N ARG A 283 -8.14 -19.12 16.14
CA ARG A 283 -7.56 -20.43 16.48
C ARG A 283 -8.62 -21.50 16.70
N GLU A 284 -9.71 -21.15 17.36
CA GLU A 284 -10.84 -22.06 17.61
C GLU A 284 -11.54 -22.40 16.29
N GLN A 285 -11.76 -21.41 15.43
CA GLN A 285 -12.35 -21.63 14.10
C GLN A 285 -11.50 -22.55 13.23
N ILE A 286 -10.18 -22.33 13.21
CA ILE A 286 -9.23 -23.18 12.51
C ILE A 286 -9.28 -24.61 13.07
N ASN A 287 -9.29 -24.75 14.40
CA ASN A 287 -9.38 -26.05 15.05
C ASN A 287 -10.68 -26.77 14.72
N SER A 288 -11.81 -26.07 14.72
CA SER A 288 -13.10 -26.63 14.29
C SER A 288 -13.07 -27.05 12.82
N GLU A 289 -12.50 -26.25 11.92
CA GLU A 289 -12.38 -26.60 10.48
C GLU A 289 -11.54 -27.86 10.28
N ILE A 290 -10.44 -28.00 11.04
CA ILE A 290 -9.58 -29.19 10.99
C ILE A 290 -10.31 -30.41 11.52
N GLN A 291 -11.03 -30.26 12.63
CA GLN A 291 -11.75 -31.35 13.28
C GLN A 291 -12.89 -31.87 12.40
N THR A 292 -13.71 -30.98 11.83
CA THR A 292 -14.77 -31.36 10.88
C THR A 292 -14.21 -32.12 9.68
N LYS A 293 -13.07 -31.69 9.12
CA LYS A 293 -12.43 -32.43 8.01
C LYS A 293 -11.85 -33.78 8.42
N ALA A 294 -11.40 -33.90 9.67
CA ALA A 294 -10.90 -35.17 10.19
C ALA A 294 -12.05 -36.16 10.36
N GLU A 295 -13.18 -35.69 10.90
CA GLU A 295 -14.42 -36.47 11.06
C GLU A 295 -15.00 -36.90 9.70
N GLU A 296 -15.04 -36.00 8.71
CA GLU A 296 -15.50 -36.31 7.35
C GLU A 296 -14.67 -37.42 6.67
N LYS A 297 -13.35 -37.44 6.90
CA LYS A 297 -12.47 -38.43 6.27
C LYS A 297 -12.35 -39.74 7.04
N CYS A 298 -12.48 -39.69 8.35
CA CYS A 298 -12.35 -40.86 9.23
C CYS A 298 -13.49 -40.86 10.25
N PRO A 299 -14.72 -41.27 9.87
CA PRO A 299 -15.88 -41.15 10.75
C PRO A 299 -15.79 -42.03 12.01
N GLU A 300 -15.14 -43.18 11.93
CA GLU A 300 -15.22 -44.24 12.95
C GLU A 300 -13.97 -44.38 13.83
N CYS A 301 -12.88 -43.66 13.55
CA CYS A 301 -11.60 -43.85 14.25
C CYS A 301 -11.02 -42.53 14.79
N ILE A 302 -11.08 -42.35 16.12
CA ILE A 302 -10.60 -41.16 16.82
C ILE A 302 -9.08 -40.98 16.66
N GLU A 303 -8.31 -42.06 16.66
CA GLU A 303 -6.85 -42.00 16.47
C GLU A 303 -6.47 -41.59 15.05
N ALA A 304 -7.18 -42.11 14.05
CA ALA A 304 -7.01 -41.70 12.66
C ALA A 304 -7.39 -40.23 12.46
N GLN A 305 -8.47 -39.75 13.09
CA GLN A 305 -8.85 -38.33 13.10
C GLN A 305 -7.75 -37.45 13.70
N LYS A 306 -7.18 -37.83 14.85
CA LYS A 306 -6.10 -37.08 15.51
C LYS A 306 -4.84 -37.02 14.65
N ASN A 307 -4.46 -38.15 14.04
CA ASN A 307 -3.30 -38.22 13.15
C ASN A 307 -3.51 -37.40 11.87
N TYR A 308 -4.69 -37.50 11.27
CA TYR A 308 -5.08 -36.69 10.13
C TYR A 308 -5.07 -35.20 10.47
N ALA A 309 -5.67 -34.78 11.58
CA ALA A 309 -5.68 -33.39 12.04
C ALA A 309 -4.26 -32.84 12.23
N LYS A 310 -3.34 -33.65 12.79
CA LYS A 310 -1.94 -33.27 12.99
C LYS A 310 -1.20 -33.11 11.66
N GLN A 311 -1.37 -34.04 10.72
CA GLN A 311 -0.78 -33.94 9.38
C GLN A 311 -1.38 -32.77 8.59
N TYR A 312 -2.69 -32.59 8.68
CA TYR A 312 -3.41 -31.53 8.00
C TYR A 312 -2.95 -30.15 8.49
N ARG A 313 -2.81 -29.95 9.80
CA ARG A 313 -2.22 -28.72 10.40
C ARG A 313 -0.82 -28.41 9.88
N ARG A 314 0.01 -29.45 9.64
CA ARG A 314 1.36 -29.28 9.08
C ARG A 314 1.33 -28.98 7.59
N SER A 315 0.37 -29.53 6.86
CA SER A 315 0.23 -29.37 5.41
C SER A 315 -0.40 -28.05 4.99
N VAL A 316 -1.28 -27.47 5.83
CA VAL A 316 -1.97 -26.23 5.49
C VAL A 316 -1.15 -25.02 5.95
N ASN A 317 -1.15 -23.98 5.13
CA ASN A 317 -0.37 -22.77 5.32
C ASN A 317 -0.66 -22.11 6.69
N GLN A 318 0.38 -21.93 7.50
CA GLN A 318 0.39 -20.97 8.61
C GLN A 318 0.39 -19.55 8.04
N TRP A 319 -0.80 -19.08 7.66
CA TRP A 319 -1.01 -17.72 7.19
C TRP A 319 -0.98 -16.76 8.37
N SER A 320 -0.37 -15.58 8.20
CA SER A 320 -0.48 -14.51 9.19
C SER A 320 -1.69 -13.66 8.84
N TYR A 321 -2.83 -13.94 9.46
CA TYR A 321 -4.06 -13.19 9.22
C TYR A 321 -3.95 -11.74 9.67
N SER A 322 -3.22 -11.46 10.75
CA SER A 322 -2.89 -10.09 11.19
C SER A 322 -2.20 -9.31 10.08
N ARG A 323 -1.16 -9.88 9.46
CA ARG A 323 -0.44 -9.23 8.36
C ARG A 323 -1.33 -8.96 7.15
N LEU A 324 -2.26 -9.86 6.84
CA LEU A 324 -3.21 -9.65 5.74
C LEU A 324 -4.18 -8.49 6.07
N ILE A 325 -4.72 -8.47 7.29
CA ILE A 325 -5.61 -7.41 7.77
C ILE A 325 -4.90 -6.05 7.72
N GLU A 326 -3.68 -5.94 8.25
CA GLU A 326 -2.87 -4.71 8.20
C GLU A 326 -2.64 -4.21 6.75
N ASN A 327 -2.39 -5.14 5.82
CA ASN A 327 -2.25 -4.79 4.41
C ASN A 327 -3.56 -4.28 3.81
N ILE A 328 -4.71 -4.87 4.19
CA ILE A 328 -6.03 -4.39 3.76
C ILE A 328 -6.31 -3.02 4.37
N GLU A 329 -6.07 -2.83 5.66
CA GLU A 329 -6.26 -1.57 6.37
C GLU A 329 -5.48 -0.43 5.74
N SER A 330 -4.18 -0.65 5.52
CA SER A 330 -3.31 0.35 4.91
C SER A 330 -3.71 0.71 3.47
N GLN A 331 -4.28 -0.23 2.71
CA GLN A 331 -4.77 0.02 1.35
C GLN A 331 -6.16 0.68 1.35
N ALA A 332 -7.05 0.27 2.23
CA ALA A 332 -8.39 0.86 2.40
C ALA A 332 -8.28 2.32 2.86
N ALA A 333 -7.38 2.63 3.80
CA ALA A 333 -7.11 3.99 4.25
C ALA A 333 -6.64 4.90 3.10
N LYS A 334 -5.74 4.39 2.23
CA LYS A 334 -5.31 5.11 1.01
C LYS A 334 -6.47 5.36 0.04
N ALA A 335 -7.39 4.40 -0.06
CA ALA A 335 -8.57 4.50 -0.92
C ALA A 335 -9.75 5.25 -0.27
N ARG A 336 -9.63 5.65 1.01
CA ARG A 336 -10.70 6.25 1.83
C ARG A 336 -11.97 5.38 1.91
N ILE A 337 -11.77 4.06 1.99
CA ILE A 337 -12.86 3.09 2.21
C ILE A 337 -12.95 2.81 3.71
N ALA A 338 -14.16 2.87 4.27
CA ALA A 338 -14.38 2.58 5.67
C ALA A 338 -14.18 1.10 5.97
N LEU A 339 -13.69 0.80 7.18
CA LEU A 339 -13.51 -0.55 7.67
C LEU A 339 -14.43 -0.80 8.85
N GLU A 340 -15.02 -1.98 8.89
CA GLU A 340 -15.86 -2.45 10.00
C GLU A 340 -15.33 -3.80 10.46
N GLU A 341 -15.44 -4.08 11.76
CA GLU A 341 -15.03 -5.38 12.30
C GLU A 341 -16.25 -6.13 12.83
N SER A 342 -16.31 -7.42 12.54
CA SER A 342 -17.37 -8.29 13.05
C SER A 342 -16.88 -9.68 13.39
N LYS A 343 -17.66 -10.43 14.17
CA LYS A 343 -17.33 -11.80 14.54
C LYS A 343 -17.69 -12.72 13.39
N GLN A 344 -16.70 -13.45 12.88
CA GLN A 344 -16.94 -14.48 11.85
C GLN A 344 -17.66 -15.69 12.47
N PRO A 345 -18.67 -16.27 11.79
CA PRO A 345 -19.29 -17.51 12.22
C PRO A 345 -18.32 -18.69 12.13
N ILE A 346 -18.45 -19.63 13.07
CA ILE A 346 -17.53 -20.79 13.20
C ILE A 346 -17.82 -21.83 12.11
N ARG A 347 -19.10 -22.07 11.82
CA ARG A 347 -19.58 -23.07 10.86
C ARG A 347 -20.01 -22.43 9.54
N GLY A 348 -20.19 -23.26 8.51
CA GLY A 348 -20.62 -22.83 7.18
C GLY A 348 -19.49 -22.76 6.15
N SER A 349 -19.86 -22.64 4.88
CA SER A 349 -18.89 -22.49 3.80
C SER A 349 -18.17 -21.13 3.91
N PRO A 350 -16.94 -20.96 3.38
CA PRO A 350 -16.26 -19.66 3.39
C PRO A 350 -17.09 -18.53 2.77
N GLN A 351 -17.94 -18.85 1.78
CA GLN A 351 -18.84 -17.88 1.16
C GLN A 351 -19.96 -17.44 2.12
N ASP A 352 -20.57 -18.40 2.80
CA ASP A 352 -21.60 -18.11 3.82
C ASP A 352 -21.01 -17.33 4.98
N LYS A 353 -19.80 -17.69 5.42
CA LYS A 353 -19.07 -16.95 6.46
C LYS A 353 -18.87 -15.48 6.07
N ALA A 354 -18.45 -15.22 4.84
CA ALA A 354 -18.25 -13.86 4.34
C ALA A 354 -19.58 -13.08 4.25
N LYS A 355 -20.67 -13.74 3.83
CA LYS A 355 -22.02 -13.17 3.76
C LYS A 355 -22.57 -12.83 5.15
N GLU A 356 -22.53 -13.78 6.08
CA GLU A 356 -23.05 -13.61 7.44
C GLU A 356 -22.29 -12.53 8.22
N LEU A 357 -20.97 -12.43 7.99
CA LEU A 357 -20.11 -11.41 8.57
C LEU A 357 -20.58 -9.99 8.19
N VAL A 358 -21.00 -9.79 6.94
CA VAL A 358 -21.59 -8.53 6.48
C VAL A 358 -22.89 -8.22 7.20
N PHE A 359 -23.81 -9.19 7.29
CA PHE A 359 -25.08 -8.97 7.96
C PHE A 359 -24.91 -8.72 9.47
N ALA A 360 -23.93 -9.36 10.10
CA ALA A 360 -23.60 -9.12 11.50
C ALA A 360 -23.12 -7.68 11.72
N ALA A 361 -22.23 -7.18 10.86
CA ALA A 361 -21.75 -5.79 10.93
C ALA A 361 -22.86 -4.77 10.71
N TYR A 362 -23.72 -5.00 9.72
CA TYR A 362 -24.85 -4.11 9.47
C TYR A 362 -25.86 -4.11 10.64
N LYS A 363 -26.10 -5.26 11.28
CA LYS A 363 -26.93 -5.34 12.49
C LYS A 363 -26.31 -4.57 13.65
N SER A 364 -25.00 -4.61 13.85
CA SER A 364 -24.34 -3.78 14.88
C SER A 364 -24.46 -2.29 14.56
N ARG A 365 -24.43 -1.90 13.29
CA ARG A 365 -24.62 -0.52 12.86
C ARG A 365 -26.01 0.05 13.20
N LYS A 366 -27.04 -0.79 13.21
CA LYS A 366 -28.41 -0.41 13.61
C LYS A 366 -28.62 -0.34 15.14
N LYS A 367 -27.71 -0.95 15.91
CA LYS A 367 -27.79 -0.98 17.39
C LYS A 367 -26.97 0.13 18.05
N SER A 368 -25.97 0.66 17.33
CA SER A 368 -25.30 1.92 17.65
C SER A 368 -26.14 3.09 17.16
#